data_AF-A0A0M8SXX3-F1
#
_entry.id   AF-A0A0M8SXX3-F1
#
_cell.length_a   1.000
_cell.length_b   1.000
_cell.length_c   1.000
_cell.angle_alpha   90.00
_cell.angle_beta   90.00
_cell.angle_gamma   90.00
#
_symmetry.space_group_name_H-M   'P 1'
#
loop_
_entity.id
_entity.type
_entity.pdbx_description
1 polymer ?
#
loop_
_entity_poly.entity_id
_entity_poly.type
_entity_poly.pdbx_seq_one_letter_code
_entity_poly.pdbx_strand_id
1 'polypeptide(L)'
;MRPDAEQYGWDQAAAAGLIATCPVTELEFFHSARSAEDRANGIEDMRLLFSWVPVDDRAYDRAWQVQEVLTKRGQHRNAGAVDLVVAATSELQGLTLLHRDRDFECIAAVTGQALQWYGPEPGK
;
A
#
# COMPACT_ATOMS: atom_id res chain seq x y z
N MET A 1 -9.27 3.95 -15.79
CA MET A 1 -7.91 3.53 -15.42
C MET A 1 -6.97 3.77 -16.58
N ARG A 2 -5.65 3.91 -16.35
CA ARG A 2 -4.67 4.13 -17.42
C ARG A 2 -4.55 2.85 -18.28
N PRO A 3 -4.25 2.96 -19.58
CA PRO A 3 -4.21 1.82 -20.52
C PRO A 3 -3.10 0.79 -20.21
N ASP A 4 -2.19 1.07 -19.26
CA ASP A 4 -1.17 0.14 -18.80
C ASP A 4 -1.69 -0.88 -17.75
N ALA A 5 -2.87 -0.68 -17.17
CA ALA A 5 -3.43 -1.60 -16.17
C ALA A 5 -3.90 -2.95 -16.76
N GLU A 6 -4.43 -2.93 -17.99
CA GLU A 6 -4.86 -4.15 -18.71
C GLU A 6 -3.69 -5.08 -19.04
N GLN A 7 -2.50 -4.53 -19.33
CA GLN A 7 -1.33 -5.32 -19.75
C GLN A 7 -0.81 -6.26 -18.64
N TYR A 8 -1.09 -5.95 -17.37
CA TYR A 8 -0.64 -6.72 -16.22
C TYR A 8 -1.79 -7.39 -15.45
N GLY A 9 -3.02 -7.35 -15.99
CA GLY A 9 -4.18 -7.99 -15.38
C GLY A 9 -4.71 -7.35 -14.10
N TRP A 10 -4.29 -6.11 -13.78
CA TRP A 10 -4.72 -5.44 -12.54
C TRP A 10 -6.20 -5.12 -12.52
N ASP A 11 -6.78 -4.78 -13.68
CA ASP A 11 -8.22 -4.55 -13.81
C ASP A 11 -9.00 -5.85 -13.51
N GLN A 12 -8.49 -6.99 -13.97
CA GLN A 12 -9.07 -8.30 -13.69
C GLN A 12 -8.91 -8.68 -12.20
N ALA A 13 -7.75 -8.39 -11.60
CA ALA A 13 -7.51 -8.64 -10.18
C ALA A 13 -8.42 -7.77 -9.28
N ALA A 14 -8.61 -6.49 -9.63
CA ALA A 14 -9.55 -5.59 -8.97
C ALA A 14 -10.99 -6.09 -9.11
N ALA A 15 -11.42 -6.41 -10.34
CA ALA A 15 -12.76 -6.94 -10.61
C ALA A 15 -13.03 -8.29 -9.92
N ALA A 16 -11.98 -9.07 -9.65
CA ALA A 16 -12.04 -10.32 -8.90
C ALA A 16 -11.97 -10.13 -7.36
N GLY A 17 -11.85 -8.90 -6.87
CA GLY A 17 -11.77 -8.58 -5.44
C GLY A 17 -10.44 -8.95 -4.77
N LEU A 18 -9.38 -9.16 -5.55
CA LEU A 18 -8.07 -9.62 -5.07
C LEU A 18 -7.16 -8.48 -4.58
N ILE A 19 -7.59 -7.23 -4.72
CA ILE A 19 -6.86 -6.06 -4.27
C ILE A 19 -7.62 -5.47 -3.10
N ALA A 20 -6.90 -5.19 -2.00
CA ALA A 20 -7.46 -4.59 -0.82
C ALA A 20 -6.81 -3.23 -0.49
N THR A 21 -7.61 -2.32 0.05
CA THR A 21 -7.15 -1.06 0.67
C THR A 21 -7.26 -1.15 2.19
N CYS A 22 -6.58 -0.22 2.87
CA CYS A 22 -6.73 -0.02 4.31
C CYS A 22 -7.02 1.46 4.62
N PRO A 23 -7.53 1.78 5.82
CA PRO A 23 -7.85 3.16 6.22
C PRO A 23 -6.78 4.20 5.92
N VAL A 24 -5.51 3.87 6.17
CA VAL A 24 -4.41 4.83 6.00
C VAL A 24 -4.16 5.09 4.51
N THR A 25 -4.24 4.07 3.66
CA THR A 25 -4.17 4.21 2.20
C THR A 25 -5.31 5.08 1.66
N GLU A 26 -6.53 4.91 2.18
CA GLU A 26 -7.66 5.75 1.78
C GLU A 26 -7.49 7.20 2.21
N LEU A 27 -7.02 7.44 3.44
CA LEU A 27 -6.72 8.79 3.92
C LEU A 27 -5.68 9.50 3.03
N GLU A 28 -4.64 8.78 2.63
CA GLU A 28 -3.61 9.32 1.75
C GLU A 28 -4.15 9.60 0.34
N PHE A 29 -4.92 8.67 -0.23
CA PHE A 29 -5.55 8.83 -1.54
C PHE A 29 -6.48 10.06 -1.57
N PHE A 30 -7.35 10.20 -0.58
CA PHE A 30 -8.31 11.29 -0.49
C PHE A 30 -7.72 12.63 -0.06
N HIS A 31 -6.46 12.68 0.39
CA HIS A 31 -5.75 13.95 0.60
C HIS A 31 -5.65 14.77 -0.70
N SER A 32 -5.63 14.08 -1.85
CA SER A 32 -5.55 14.70 -3.17
C SER A 32 -6.91 15.08 -3.80
N ALA A 33 -8.02 14.80 -3.11
CA ALA A 33 -9.35 15.11 -3.61
C ALA A 33 -9.54 16.61 -3.84
N ARG A 34 -10.12 16.97 -4.98
CA ARG A 34 -10.22 18.36 -5.45
C ARG A 34 -11.51 19.04 -5.01
N SER A 35 -12.49 18.28 -4.54
CA SER A 35 -13.76 18.76 -4.01
C SER A 35 -14.45 17.69 -3.16
N ALA A 36 -15.53 18.06 -2.48
CA ALA A 36 -16.38 17.11 -1.76
C ALA A 36 -17.05 16.09 -2.70
N GLU A 37 -17.43 16.52 -3.91
CA GLU A 37 -18.02 15.65 -4.93
C GLU A 37 -17.00 14.66 -5.49
N ASP A 38 -15.78 15.12 -5.80
CA ASP A 38 -14.65 14.28 -6.23
C ASP A 38 -14.35 13.20 -5.18
N ARG A 39 -14.31 13.59 -3.90
CA ARG A 39 -14.15 12.66 -2.78
C ARG A 39 -15.29 11.65 -2.69
N ALA A 40 -16.54 12.08 -2.84
CA ALA A 40 -17.70 11.19 -2.74
C ALA A 40 -17.69 10.15 -3.86
N ASN A 41 -17.41 10.56 -5.11
CA ASN A 41 -17.29 9.65 -6.24
C ASN A 41 -16.15 8.63 -6.02
N GLY A 42 -14.99 9.09 -5.57
CA GLY A 42 -13.86 8.19 -5.30
C GLY A 42 -14.12 7.17 -4.17
N ILE A 43 -14.96 7.49 -3.18
CA ILE A 43 -15.38 6.52 -2.15
C ILE A 43 -16.21 5.39 -2.75
N GLU A 44 -17.15 5.72 -3.63
CA GLU A 44 -17.98 4.73 -4.29
C GLU A 44 -17.14 3.83 -5.20
N ASP A 45 -16.19 4.42 -5.95
CA ASP A 45 -15.23 3.67 -6.77
C ASP A 45 -14.36 2.72 -5.92
N MET A 46 -13.84 3.17 -4.77
CA MET A 46 -13.03 2.32 -3.88
C MET A 46 -13.83 1.13 -3.36
N ARG A 47 -15.08 1.36 -2.94
CA ARG A 47 -15.97 0.29 -2.44
C ARG A 47 -16.36 -0.71 -3.51
N LEU A 48 -16.44 -0.28 -4.77
CA LEU A 48 -16.75 -1.13 -5.90
C LEU A 48 -15.56 -1.99 -6.33
N LEU A 49 -14.34 -1.46 -6.26
CA LEU A 49 -13.15 -2.07 -6.86
C LEU A 49 -12.24 -2.81 -5.88
N PHE A 50 -12.27 -2.45 -4.59
CA PHE A 50 -11.31 -2.96 -3.62
C PHE A 50 -12.00 -3.58 -2.40
N SER A 51 -11.44 -4.70 -1.95
CA SER A 51 -11.70 -5.21 -0.61
C SER A 51 -11.11 -4.27 0.44
N TRP A 52 -11.53 -4.41 1.69
CA TRP A 52 -11.05 -3.55 2.77
C TRP A 52 -10.46 -4.38 3.91
N VAL A 53 -9.31 -3.94 4.43
CA VAL A 53 -8.67 -4.55 5.59
C VAL A 53 -8.43 -3.54 6.71
N PRO A 54 -8.68 -3.90 7.99
CA PRO A 54 -8.43 -3.02 9.10
C PRO A 54 -6.93 -2.86 9.34
N VAL A 55 -6.54 -1.68 9.81
CA VAL A 55 -5.25 -1.49 10.49
C VAL A 55 -5.44 -1.93 11.93
N ASP A 56 -4.84 -3.07 12.30
CA ASP A 56 -4.80 -3.57 13.67
C ASP A 56 -3.86 -2.67 14.52
N ASP A 57 -4.14 -2.48 15.81
CA ASP A 57 -3.26 -1.73 16.71
C ASP A 57 -1.81 -2.27 16.70
N ARG A 58 -1.66 -3.59 16.52
CA ARG A 58 -0.37 -4.28 16.36
C ARG A 58 0.43 -3.80 15.15
N ALA A 59 -0.22 -3.23 14.14
CA ALA A 59 0.47 -2.66 12.98
C ALA A 59 1.31 -1.44 13.36
N TYR A 60 0.84 -0.62 14.33
CA TYR A 60 1.61 0.52 14.82
C TYR A 60 2.84 0.08 15.63
N ASP A 61 2.67 -0.92 16.51
CA ASP A 61 3.79 -1.52 17.23
C ASP A 61 4.81 -2.14 16.27
N ARG A 62 4.32 -2.82 15.23
CA ARG A 62 5.17 -3.43 14.21
C ARG A 62 5.90 -2.38 13.38
N ALA A 63 5.22 -1.31 12.97
CA ALA A 63 5.82 -0.17 12.27
C ALA A 63 6.93 0.47 13.11
N TRP A 64 6.72 0.64 14.42
CA TRP A 64 7.73 1.15 15.35
C TRP A 64 8.99 0.26 15.39
N GLN A 65 8.80 -1.06 15.51
CA GLN A 65 9.91 -2.03 15.52
C GLN A 65 10.71 -2.00 14.23
N VAL A 66 10.03 -1.97 13.08
CA VAL A 66 10.68 -1.89 11.76
C VAL A 66 11.47 -0.58 11.64
N GLN A 67 10.88 0.55 12.03
CA GLN A 67 11.55 1.84 12.00
C GLN A 67 12.79 1.88 12.91
N GLU A 68 12.73 1.22 14.08
CA GLU A 68 13.89 1.09 14.97
C GLU A 68 15.05 0.35 14.28
N VAL A 69 14.75 -0.76 13.59
CA VAL A 69 15.76 -1.52 12.82
C VAL A 69 16.30 -0.67 11.67
N LEU A 70 15.44 0.02 10.92
CA LEU A 70 15.86 0.92 9.84
C LEU A 70 16.73 2.07 10.39
N THR A 71 16.45 2.57 11.60
CA THR A 71 17.25 3.61 12.25
C THR A 71 18.66 3.11 12.55
N LYS A 72 18.78 1.90 13.11
CA LYS A 72 20.07 1.24 13.36
C LYS A 72 20.88 1.02 12.06
N ARG A 73 20.20 0.88 10.92
CA ARG A 73 20.81 0.76 9.58
C ARG A 73 21.07 2.10 8.87
N GLY A 74 20.68 3.23 9.47
CA GLY A 74 20.75 4.55 8.82
C GLY A 74 19.73 4.77 7.69
N GLN A 75 18.71 3.91 7.59
CA GLN A 75 17.71 3.85 6.51
C GLN A 75 16.32 4.36 6.94
N HIS A 76 16.15 4.86 8.16
CA HIS A 76 14.86 5.29 8.71
C HIS A 76 14.15 6.43 7.97
N ARG A 77 14.85 7.13 7.07
CA ARG A 77 14.28 8.21 6.25
C ARG A 77 13.80 7.75 4.88
N ASN A 78 14.02 6.48 4.54
CA ASN A 78 13.60 5.94 3.24
C ASN A 78 12.09 5.75 3.24
N ALA A 79 11.52 5.10 4.26
CA ALA A 79 10.07 4.90 4.38
C ALA A 79 9.42 5.89 5.34
N GLY A 80 8.29 6.48 4.93
CA GLY A 80 7.45 7.34 5.75
C GLY A 80 6.64 6.56 6.80
N ALA A 81 6.00 7.30 7.71
CA ALA A 81 5.15 6.69 8.73
C ALA A 81 3.96 5.92 8.13
N VAL A 82 3.38 6.43 7.04
CA VAL A 82 2.30 5.75 6.32
C VAL A 82 2.79 4.47 5.69
N ASP A 83 3.93 4.49 4.98
CA ASP A 83 4.52 3.29 4.36
C ASP A 83 4.77 2.19 5.39
N LEU A 84 5.30 2.55 6.56
CA LEU A 84 5.55 1.62 7.66
C LEU A 84 4.26 0.95 8.16
N VAL A 85 3.18 1.72 8.34
CA VAL A 85 1.89 1.19 8.81
C VAL A 85 1.22 0.34 7.74
N VAL A 86 1.27 0.74 6.47
CA VAL A 86 0.74 -0.03 5.34
C VAL A 86 1.50 -1.35 5.20
N ALA A 87 2.83 -1.32 5.27
CA ALA A 87 3.65 -2.52 5.22
C ALA A 87 3.40 -3.47 6.39
N ALA A 88 3.31 -2.95 7.61
CA ALA A 88 2.95 -3.72 8.78
C ALA A 88 1.54 -4.34 8.66
N THR A 89 0.58 -3.59 8.11
CA THR A 89 -0.78 -4.08 7.87
C THR A 89 -0.77 -5.25 6.89
N SER A 90 -0.08 -5.13 5.75
CA SER A 90 0.01 -6.24 4.80
C SER A 90 0.73 -7.46 5.38
N GLU A 91 1.79 -7.26 6.15
CA GLU A 91 2.54 -8.34 6.79
C GLU A 91 1.65 -9.12 7.77
N LEU A 92 0.95 -8.41 8.67
CA LEU A 92 0.11 -9.02 9.70
C LEU A 92 -1.15 -9.69 9.12
N GLN A 93 -1.66 -9.19 8.00
CA GLN A 93 -2.81 -9.78 7.31
C GLN A 93 -2.40 -10.92 6.34
N GLY A 94 -1.10 -11.22 6.19
CA GLY A 94 -0.61 -12.25 5.28
C GLY A 94 -0.83 -11.89 3.80
N LEU A 95 -0.84 -10.60 3.47
CA LEU A 95 -1.04 -10.08 2.12
C LEU A 95 0.28 -9.75 1.44
N THR A 96 0.29 -9.79 0.11
CA THR A 96 1.37 -9.22 -0.69
C THR A 96 1.14 -7.72 -0.82
N LEU A 97 2.15 -6.91 -0.49
CA LEU A 97 2.07 -5.47 -0.62
C LEU A 97 2.28 -5.06 -2.09
N LEU A 98 1.22 -4.56 -2.72
CA LEU A 98 1.25 -3.99 -4.07
C LEU A 98 1.71 -2.53 -4.00
N HIS A 99 2.79 -2.18 -4.71
CA HIS A 99 3.38 -0.84 -4.63
C HIS A 99 4.07 -0.41 -5.92
N ARG A 100 4.36 0.89 -6.02
CA ARG A 100 5.24 1.46 -7.05
C ARG A 100 6.29 2.41 -6.44
N ASP A 101 6.73 2.06 -5.24
CA ASP A 101 7.68 2.84 -4.46
C ASP A 101 8.82 1.94 -3.97
N ARG A 102 10.07 2.33 -4.25
CA ARG A 102 11.24 1.53 -3.88
C ARG A 102 11.51 1.56 -2.37
N ASP A 103 10.91 2.47 -1.63
CA ASP A 103 11.13 2.56 -0.20
C ASP A 103 10.55 1.35 0.57
N PHE A 104 9.54 0.67 0.00
CA PHE A 104 9.04 -0.61 0.53
C PHE A 104 10.08 -1.74 0.48
N GLU A 105 11.05 -1.70 -0.44
CA GLU A 105 12.13 -2.69 -0.48
C GLU A 105 13.01 -2.62 0.78
N CYS A 106 13.20 -1.40 1.32
CA CYS A 106 13.93 -1.23 2.57
C CYS A 106 13.18 -1.87 3.75
N ILE A 107 11.85 -1.75 3.77
CA ILE A 107 11.00 -2.39 4.77
C ILE A 107 11.04 -3.92 4.62
N ALA A 108 10.87 -4.43 3.40
CA ALA A 108 10.90 -5.87 3.13
C ALA A 108 12.26 -6.51 3.44
N ALA A 109 13.36 -5.77 3.31
CA ALA A 109 14.68 -6.22 3.77
C ALA A 109 14.80 -6.37 5.31
N VAL A 110 13.81 -5.89 6.08
CA VAL A 110 13.68 -6.11 7.52
C VAL A 110 12.66 -7.20 7.83
N THR A 111 11.51 -7.17 7.16
CA THR A 111 10.35 -8.03 7.50
C THR A 111 10.32 -9.36 6.74
N GLY A 112 10.93 -9.41 5.55
CA GLY A 112 10.80 -10.55 4.63
C GLY A 112 9.41 -10.67 3.98
N GLN A 113 8.56 -9.64 4.11
CA GLN A 113 7.19 -9.68 3.59
C GLN A 113 7.17 -9.70 2.06
N ALA A 114 6.11 -10.30 1.50
CA ALA A 114 5.93 -10.35 0.06
C ALA A 114 5.63 -8.96 -0.51
N LEU A 115 6.33 -8.60 -1.58
CA LEU A 115 6.12 -7.39 -2.36
C LEU A 115 5.70 -7.73 -3.79
N GLN A 116 4.93 -6.83 -4.39
CA GLN A 116 4.58 -6.88 -5.80
C GLN A 116 4.64 -5.48 -6.41
N TRP A 117 5.42 -5.31 -7.46
CA TRP A 117 5.52 -4.05 -8.19
C TRP A 117 4.27 -3.83 -9.07
N TYR A 118 3.72 -2.62 -9.04
CA TYR A 118 2.59 -2.18 -9.85
C TYR A 118 3.05 -1.50 -11.15
N GLY A 119 2.78 -2.16 -12.27
CA GLY A 119 3.09 -1.67 -13.62
C GLY A 119 4.34 -2.31 -14.22
N PRO A 120 4.94 -1.71 -15.27
CA PRO A 120 6.13 -2.25 -15.91
C PRO A 120 7.29 -2.33 -14.92
N GLU A 121 8.12 -3.38 -15.08
CA GLU A 121 9.34 -3.53 -14.30
C GLU A 121 10.17 -2.23 -14.34
N PRO A 122 10.72 -1.79 -13.19
CA PRO A 122 11.55 -0.60 -13.16
C PRO A 122 12.75 -0.77 -14.09
N GLY A 123 12.87 0.09 -15.12
CA GLY A 123 14.05 0.14 -16.01
C GLY A 123 13.90 -0.52 -17.39
N LYS A 124 12.67 -0.80 -17.84
CA LYS A 124 12.35 -1.07 -19.25
C LYS A 124 11.92 0.20 -19.98
#